data_AF-A0A7T5EUT6-F1
#
_entry.id   AF-A0A7T5EUT6-F1
#
_cell.length_a   1.000
_cell.length_b   1.000
_cell.length_c   1.000
_cell.angle_alpha   90.00
_cell.angle_beta   90.00
_cell.angle_gamma   90.00
#
_symmetry.space_group_name_H-M   'P 1'
#
loop_
_entity.id
_entity.type
_entity.pdbx_description
1 polymer ?
#
loop_
_entity_poly.entity_id
_entity_poly.type
_entity_poly.pdbx_seq_one_letter_code
_entity_poly.pdbx_strand_id
1 'polypeptide(L)'
;MSEGRRRDGLFNESGDLVLNRWVKYLLWIIGMFILLRLGDYAILKARIHADATTHIGSMVWTLAIVPVIYGVYVSLLFAKRRPGVNLPLFLLVFLPCILFNVYVPVSTQMHLMLYPWMTQALSVTGVVAGLTLILSFFG
;
A
#
# COMPACT_ATOMS: atom_id res chain seq x y z
N MET A 1 44.94 37.29 9.99
CA MET A 1 44.41 37.04 8.62
C MET A 1 44.08 35.55 8.47
N SER A 2 43.03 35.07 9.14
CA SER A 2 42.71 33.62 9.22
C SER A 2 41.19 33.33 9.38
N GLU A 3 40.31 34.32 9.23
CA GLU A 3 38.86 34.13 9.49
C GLU A 3 38.06 33.74 8.24
N GLY A 4 38.68 33.70 7.05
CA GLY A 4 37.97 33.43 5.79
C GLY A 4 37.59 31.98 5.52
N ARG A 5 38.25 30.99 6.15
CA ARG A 5 38.15 29.57 5.74
C ARG A 5 37.05 28.76 6.45
N ARG A 6 36.28 29.38 7.36
CA ARG A 6 35.26 28.68 8.18
C ARG A 6 33.84 28.73 7.63
N ARG A 7 33.56 29.54 6.59
CA ARG A 7 32.20 29.69 6.03
C ARG A 7 31.86 28.65 4.96
N ASP A 8 32.86 28.04 4.34
CA ASP A 8 32.66 27.16 3.18
C ASP A 8 32.17 25.75 3.59
N GLY A 9 32.49 25.30 4.80
CA GLY A 9 32.02 24.02 5.33
C GLY A 9 30.54 23.99 5.71
N LEU A 10 30.01 25.12 6.21
CA LEU A 10 28.63 25.20 6.71
C LEU A 10 27.59 25.17 5.59
N PHE A 11 27.94 25.71 4.41
CA PHE A 11 27.06 25.66 3.23
C PHE A 11 26.99 24.26 2.63
N ASN A 12 28.10 23.51 2.65
CA ASN A 12 28.14 22.17 2.06
C ASN A 12 27.33 21.14 2.88
N GLU A 13 27.41 21.17 4.22
CA GLU A 13 26.61 20.27 5.08
C GLU A 13 25.10 20.47 4.92
N SER A 14 24.65 21.70 4.70
CA SER A 14 23.22 21.99 4.48
C SER A 14 22.72 21.46 3.13
N GLY A 15 23.57 21.51 2.09
CA GLY A 15 23.26 20.97 0.76
C GLY A 15 23.10 19.44 0.77
N ASP A 16 24.00 18.73 1.43
CA ASP A 16 24.00 17.26 1.49
C ASP A 16 22.79 16.71 2.26
N LEU A 17 22.37 17.40 3.33
CA LEU A 17 21.16 17.05 4.10
C LEU A 17 19.87 17.22 3.29
N VAL A 18 19.79 18.27 2.48
CA VAL A 18 18.64 18.51 1.59
C VAL A 18 18.64 17.47 0.48
N LEU A 19 19.78 17.21 -0.16
CA LEU A 19 19.93 16.24 -1.24
C LEU A 19 19.52 14.83 -0.79
N ASN A 20 19.99 14.37 0.38
CA ASN A 20 19.64 13.06 0.92
C ASN A 20 18.13 12.92 1.16
N ARG A 21 17.47 14.01 1.59
CA ARG A 21 16.01 14.03 1.75
C ARG A 21 15.29 13.87 0.41
N TRP A 22 15.74 14.56 -0.64
CA TRP A 22 15.17 14.44 -1.98
C TRP A 22 15.39 13.07 -2.61
N VAL A 23 16.59 12.50 -2.47
CA VAL A 23 16.92 11.15 -2.96
C VAL A 23 16.01 10.11 -2.31
N LYS A 24 15.74 10.24 -1.01
CA LYS A 24 14.80 9.36 -0.30
C LYS A 24 13.38 9.45 -0.90
N TYR A 25 12.88 10.64 -1.20
CA TYR A 25 11.55 10.81 -1.82
C TYR A 25 11.52 10.27 -3.25
N LEU A 26 12.57 10.51 -4.05
CA LEU A 26 12.67 9.98 -5.41
C LEU A 26 12.68 8.45 -5.43
N LEU A 27 13.49 7.82 -4.56
CA LEU A 27 13.52 6.36 -4.42
C LEU A 27 12.12 5.81 -4.08
N TRP A 28 11.36 6.54 -3.27
CA TRP A 28 10.01 6.18 -2.89
C TRP A 28 9.01 6.31 -4.05
N ILE A 29 9.08 7.38 -4.83
CA ILE A 29 8.25 7.57 -6.04
C ILE A 29 8.55 6.45 -7.06
N ILE A 30 9.83 6.11 -7.25
CA ILE A 30 10.24 5.00 -8.12
C ILE A 30 9.66 3.67 -7.62
N GLY A 31 9.76 3.40 -6.31
CA GLY A 31 9.17 2.20 -5.72
C GLY A 31 7.65 2.12 -5.92
N MET A 32 6.93 3.24 -5.79
CA MET A 32 5.49 3.32 -6.04
C MET A 32 5.16 3.03 -7.51
N PHE A 33 5.94 3.58 -8.44
CA PHE A 33 5.78 3.33 -9.87
C PHE A 33 6.02 1.86 -10.24
N ILE A 34 7.06 1.24 -9.66
CA ILE A 34 7.33 -0.19 -9.82
C ILE A 34 6.16 -1.01 -9.29
N LEU A 35 5.63 -0.69 -8.10
CA LEU A 35 4.49 -1.38 -7.51
C LEU A 35 3.26 -1.30 -8.43
N LEU A 36 2.95 -0.09 -8.95
CA LEU A 36 1.86 0.14 -9.91
C LEU A 36 1.96 -0.80 -11.12
N ARG A 37 3.13 -0.82 -11.75
CA ARG A 37 3.39 -1.70 -12.90
C ARG A 37 3.25 -3.18 -12.55
N LEU A 38 3.74 -3.58 -11.39
CA LEU A 38 3.74 -4.97 -10.95
C LEU A 38 2.31 -5.44 -10.59
N GLY A 39 1.50 -4.57 -9.99
CA GLY A 39 0.08 -4.83 -9.73
C GLY A 39 -0.73 -4.92 -11.02
N ASP A 40 -0.56 -3.99 -11.95
CA ASP A 40 -1.22 -4.05 -13.26
C ASP A 40 -0.86 -5.33 -14.01
N TYR A 41 0.42 -5.70 -13.98
CA TYR A 41 0.90 -6.93 -14.61
C TYR A 41 0.33 -8.18 -13.94
N ALA A 42 0.23 -8.20 -12.61
CA ALA A 42 -0.38 -9.31 -11.87
C ALA A 42 -1.88 -9.45 -12.19
N ILE A 43 -2.62 -8.34 -12.24
CA ILE A 43 -4.04 -8.32 -12.60
C ILE A 43 -4.25 -8.78 -14.05
N LEU A 44 -3.39 -8.31 -14.98
CA LEU A 44 -3.46 -8.71 -16.38
C LEU A 44 -3.18 -10.21 -16.55
N LYS A 45 -2.14 -10.73 -15.89
CA LYS A 45 -1.85 -12.17 -15.88
C LYS A 45 -2.99 -12.98 -15.28
N ALA A 46 -3.56 -12.53 -14.17
CA ALA A 46 -4.68 -13.20 -13.51
C ALA A 46 -5.92 -13.25 -14.42
N ARG A 47 -6.20 -12.18 -15.20
CA ARG A 47 -7.28 -12.17 -16.20
C ARG A 47 -7.03 -13.19 -17.31
N ILE A 48 -5.84 -13.18 -17.92
CA ILE A 48 -5.48 -14.12 -18.99
C ILE A 48 -5.57 -15.57 -18.50
N HIS A 49 -5.17 -15.83 -17.25
CA HIS A 49 -5.28 -17.17 -16.66
C HIS A 49 -6.73 -17.55 -16.34
N ALA A 50 -7.56 -16.62 -15.86
CA ALA A 50 -8.97 -16.88 -15.56
C ALA A 50 -9.77 -17.20 -16.82
N ASP A 51 -9.51 -16.49 -17.92
CA ASP A 51 -10.15 -16.74 -19.22
C ASP A 51 -9.75 -18.11 -19.80
N ALA A 52 -8.54 -18.58 -19.52
CA ALA A 52 -8.03 -19.87 -19.99
C ALA A 52 -8.46 -21.07 -19.12
N THR A 53 -8.70 -20.87 -17.81
CA THR A 53 -8.86 -21.99 -16.86
C THR A 53 -10.20 -22.01 -16.11
N THR A 54 -11.16 -21.13 -16.44
CA THR A 54 -12.48 -21.00 -15.76
C THR A 54 -12.43 -20.79 -14.23
N HIS A 55 -11.24 -20.71 -13.63
CA HIS A 55 -11.04 -20.46 -12.19
C HIS A 55 -11.09 -18.96 -11.88
N ILE A 56 -12.30 -18.41 -11.84
CA ILE A 56 -12.61 -17.02 -11.48
C ILE A 56 -12.03 -16.66 -10.09
N GLY A 57 -11.92 -17.63 -9.18
CA GLY A 57 -11.41 -17.41 -7.82
C GLY A 57 -10.00 -16.78 -7.77
N SER A 58 -9.06 -17.22 -8.62
CA SER A 58 -7.69 -16.70 -8.62
C SER A 58 -7.62 -15.20 -8.95
N MET A 59 -8.48 -14.76 -9.87
CA MET A 59 -8.61 -13.35 -10.24
C MET A 59 -9.12 -12.50 -9.09
N VAL A 60 -10.15 -12.98 -8.37
CA VAL A 60 -10.76 -12.25 -7.25
C VAL A 60 -9.79 -12.13 -6.07
N TRP A 61 -9.02 -13.19 -5.78
CA TRP A 61 -7.96 -13.13 -4.76
C TRP A 61 -6.87 -12.12 -5.11
N THR A 62 -6.45 -12.05 -6.38
CA THR A 62 -5.47 -11.07 -6.83
C THR A 62 -6.00 -9.64 -6.66
N LEU A 63 -7.28 -9.41 -6.99
CA LEU A 63 -7.97 -8.14 -6.79
C LEU A 63 -8.15 -7.76 -5.31
N ALA A 64 -8.17 -8.75 -4.40
CA ALA A 64 -8.25 -8.55 -2.96
C ALA A 64 -6.91 -8.18 -2.32
N ILE A 65 -5.83 -8.87 -2.71
CA ILE A 65 -4.50 -8.75 -2.09
C ILE A 65 -3.75 -7.51 -2.59
N VAL A 66 -3.78 -7.24 -3.90
CA VAL A 66 -3.03 -6.14 -4.52
C VAL A 66 -3.35 -4.76 -3.89
N PRO A 67 -4.62 -4.37 -3.67
CA PRO A 67 -4.95 -3.10 -3.00
C PRO A 67 -4.49 -3.04 -1.53
N VAL A 68 -4.48 -4.17 -0.81
CA VAL A 68 -3.93 -4.22 0.55
C VAL A 68 -2.45 -3.90 0.55
N ILE A 69 -1.69 -4.48 -0.38
CA ILE A 69 -0.26 -4.21 -0.52
C ILE A 69 -0.03 -2.72 -0.84
N TYR A 70 -0.83 -2.11 -1.71
CA TYR A 70 -0.75 -0.66 -1.96
C TYR A 70 -1.04 0.16 -0.71
N GLY A 71 -2.08 -0.18 0.05
CA GLY A 71 -2.42 0.53 1.29
C GLY A 71 -1.31 0.44 2.33
N VAL A 72 -0.73 -0.74 2.51
CA VAL A 72 0.42 -0.96 3.41
C VAL A 72 1.61 -0.14 2.94
N TYR A 73 1.92 -0.19 1.63
CA TYR A 73 3.00 0.57 1.04
C TYR A 73 2.81 2.06 1.36
N VAL A 74 1.70 2.67 0.91
CA VAL A 74 1.40 4.09 1.12
C VAL A 74 1.49 4.48 2.60
N SER A 75 1.02 3.65 3.52
CA SER A 75 1.13 3.99 4.95
C SER A 75 2.55 3.94 5.51
N LEU A 76 3.45 3.14 4.94
CA LEU A 76 4.87 3.19 5.31
C LEU A 76 5.50 4.55 4.96
N LEU A 77 4.95 5.29 3.99
CA LEU A 77 5.36 6.68 3.74
C LEU A 77 5.01 7.59 4.93
N PHE A 78 3.84 7.37 5.52
CA PHE A 78 3.27 8.20 6.58
C PHE A 78 3.61 7.73 7.99
N ALA A 79 4.18 6.54 8.16
CA ALA A 79 4.58 5.96 9.44
C ALA A 79 5.70 6.80 10.09
N LYS A 80 5.32 7.90 10.73
CA LYS A 80 6.21 8.82 11.42
C LYS A 80 6.51 8.27 12.80
N ARG A 81 7.51 7.38 12.88
CA ARG A 81 8.37 6.98 14.03
C ARG A 81 7.87 7.22 15.47
N ARG A 82 6.57 7.10 15.76
CA ARG A 82 6.03 7.04 17.11
C ARG A 82 5.47 5.64 17.31
N PRO A 83 6.09 4.83 18.18
CA PRO A 83 5.52 3.55 18.56
C PRO A 83 4.33 3.82 19.48
N GLY A 84 3.13 3.79 18.92
CA GLY A 84 1.85 3.89 19.61
C GLY A 84 0.88 2.94 18.92
N VAL A 85 0.38 1.95 19.65
CA VAL A 85 -0.60 1.01 19.08
C VAL A 85 -1.99 1.60 19.28
N ASN A 86 -2.60 2.10 18.20
CA ASN A 86 -3.98 2.56 18.20
C ASN A 86 -4.94 1.38 18.00
N LEU A 87 -5.11 0.62 19.08
CA LEU A 87 -6.04 -0.51 19.17
C LEU A 87 -7.48 -0.18 18.69
N PRO A 88 -8.09 1.00 18.96
CA PRO A 88 -9.43 1.30 18.43
C PRO A 88 -9.45 1.38 16.89
N LEU A 89 -8.39 1.88 16.25
CA LEU A 89 -8.31 1.98 14.79
C LEU A 89 -8.21 0.58 14.16
N PHE A 90 -7.48 -0.32 14.82
CA PHE A 90 -7.35 -1.72 14.43
C PHE A 90 -8.71 -2.44 14.42
N LEU A 91 -9.42 -2.38 15.54
CA LEU A 91 -10.64 -3.15 15.72
C LEU A 91 -11.82 -2.54 14.94
N LEU A 92 -11.89 -1.22 14.84
CA LEU A 92 -13.05 -0.54 14.29
C LEU A 92 -12.98 -0.36 12.76
N VAL A 93 -11.78 -0.29 12.18
CA VAL A 93 -11.62 -0.05 10.73
C VAL A 93 -10.87 -1.17 10.04
N PHE A 94 -9.72 -1.60 10.57
CA PHE A 94 -8.96 -2.68 9.93
C PHE A 94 -9.72 -4.01 9.93
N LEU A 95 -10.30 -4.41 11.07
CA LEU A 95 -11.02 -5.67 11.20
C LEU A 95 -12.22 -5.81 10.22
N PRO A 96 -13.18 -4.86 10.13
CA PRO A 96 -14.26 -4.98 9.16
C PRO A 96 -13.78 -4.89 7.71
N CYS A 97 -12.76 -4.06 7.42
CA CYS A 97 -12.23 -3.96 6.06
C CYS A 97 -11.52 -5.24 5.61
N ILE A 98 -10.73 -5.89 6.47
CA ILE A 98 -10.06 -7.15 6.12
C ILE A 98 -11.06 -8.31 6.03
N LEU A 99 -12.06 -8.36 6.92
CA LEU A 99 -13.14 -9.35 6.84
C LEU A 99 -13.90 -9.20 5.52
N PHE A 100 -14.27 -7.98 5.13
CA PHE A 100 -14.95 -7.72 3.87
C PHE A 100 -14.09 -8.14 2.67
N ASN A 101 -12.80 -7.81 2.72
CA ASN A 101 -11.86 -8.11 1.64
C ASN A 101 -11.63 -9.64 1.47
N VAL A 102 -11.68 -10.42 2.55
CA VAL A 102 -11.60 -11.90 2.48
C VAL A 102 -12.97 -12.52 2.17
N TYR A 103 -14.05 -11.92 2.63
CA TYR A 103 -15.42 -12.42 2.41
C TYR A 103 -15.76 -12.50 0.93
N VAL A 104 -15.43 -11.48 0.13
CA VAL A 104 -15.77 -11.48 -1.31
C VAL A 104 -15.10 -12.63 -2.08
N PRO A 105 -13.77 -12.86 -2.03
CA PRO A 105 -13.15 -13.99 -2.72
C PRO A 105 -13.68 -15.34 -2.23
N VAL A 106 -13.89 -15.53 -0.92
CA VAL A 106 -14.46 -16.77 -0.38
C VAL A 106 -15.89 -16.99 -0.90
N SER A 107 -16.71 -15.94 -0.90
CA SER A 107 -18.08 -15.96 -1.43
C SER A 107 -18.10 -16.29 -2.93
N THR A 108 -17.14 -15.80 -3.71
CA THR A 108 -17.04 -16.16 -5.15
C THR A 108 -16.69 -17.62 -5.37
N GLN A 109 -15.88 -18.23 -4.50
CA GLN A 109 -15.51 -19.65 -4.60
C GLN A 109 -16.67 -20.58 -4.21
N MET A 110 -17.51 -20.15 -3.28
CA MET A 110 -18.69 -20.91 -2.84
C MET A 110 -19.94 -20.66 -3.71
N HIS A 111 -19.81 -19.94 -4.82
CA HIS A 111 -20.93 -19.56 -5.71
C HIS A 111 -22.10 -18.86 -4.99
N LEU A 112 -21.80 -18.11 -3.94
CA LEU A 112 -22.78 -17.28 -3.24
C LEU A 112 -23.12 -16.04 -4.08
N MET A 113 -24.37 -15.59 -3.96
CA MET A 113 -24.87 -14.43 -4.71
C MET A 113 -24.13 -13.15 -4.26
N LEU A 114 -23.29 -12.62 -5.16
CA LEU A 114 -22.53 -11.40 -4.94
C LEU A 114 -23.07 -10.28 -5.80
N TYR A 115 -23.23 -9.11 -5.19
CA TYR A 115 -23.64 -7.92 -5.92
C TYR A 115 -22.44 -7.26 -6.62
N PRO A 116 -22.61 -6.69 -7.83
CA PRO A 116 -21.52 -6.06 -8.59
C PRO A 116 -20.82 -4.91 -7.85
N TRP A 117 -21.51 -4.23 -6.94
CA TRP A 117 -20.90 -3.16 -6.14
C TRP A 117 -19.88 -3.68 -5.13
N MET A 118 -20.01 -4.94 -4.65
CA MET A 118 -19.09 -5.52 -3.67
C MET A 118 -17.70 -5.77 -4.28
N THR A 119 -17.65 -6.13 -5.56
CA THR A 119 -16.39 -6.32 -6.29
C THR A 119 -15.70 -5.01 -6.63
N GLN A 120 -16.46 -3.92 -6.79
CA GLN A 120 -15.89 -2.57 -6.93
C GLN A 120 -15.32 -2.06 -5.60
N ALA A 121 -16.06 -2.29 -4.50
CA ALA A 121 -15.66 -1.88 -3.15
C ALA A 121 -14.39 -2.59 -2.66
N LEU A 122 -14.08 -3.78 -3.17
CA LEU A 122 -12.87 -4.57 -2.88
C LEU A 122 -11.57 -3.76 -3.08
N SER A 123 -11.49 -2.97 -4.14
CA SER A 123 -10.33 -2.14 -4.43
C SER A 123 -10.09 -1.07 -3.35
N VAL A 124 -11.15 -0.34 -2.98
CA VAL A 124 -11.09 0.73 -1.99
C VAL A 124 -10.88 0.18 -0.59
N THR A 125 -11.67 -0.84 -0.21
CA THR A 125 -11.60 -1.47 1.12
C THR A 125 -10.25 -2.15 1.36
N GLY A 126 -9.65 -2.74 0.32
CA GLY A 126 -8.30 -3.29 0.43
C GLY A 126 -7.25 -2.23 0.71
N VAL A 127 -7.28 -1.09 0.01
CA VAL A 127 -6.37 0.04 0.29
C VAL A 127 -6.59 0.55 1.71
N VAL A 128 -7.83 0.74 2.14
CA VAL A 128 -8.16 1.20 3.51
C VAL A 128 -7.68 0.20 4.56
N ALA A 129 -7.84 -1.11 4.34
CA ALA A 129 -7.33 -2.15 5.22
C ALA A 129 -5.79 -2.06 5.34
N GLY A 130 -5.08 -1.96 4.22
CA GLY A 130 -3.63 -1.82 4.24
C GLY A 130 -3.17 -0.54 4.94
N LEU A 131 -3.88 0.57 4.73
CA LEU A 131 -3.54 1.84 5.36
C LEU A 131 -3.74 1.79 6.88
N THR A 132 -4.92 1.33 7.30
CA THR A 132 -5.32 1.27 8.71
C THR A 132 -4.49 0.28 9.52
N LEU A 133 -3.97 -0.78 8.89
CA LEU A 133 -3.03 -1.71 9.53
C LEU A 133 -1.78 -0.97 10.02
N ILE A 134 -1.09 -0.25 9.14
CA ILE A 134 0.16 0.43 9.49
C ILE A 134 -0.11 1.63 10.41
N LEU A 135 -1.17 2.40 10.15
CA LEU A 135 -1.58 3.49 11.04
C LEU A 135 -1.98 3.00 12.44
N SER A 136 -2.49 1.78 12.55
CA SER A 136 -2.77 1.18 13.85
C SER A 136 -1.50 0.84 14.63
N PHE A 137 -0.41 0.48 13.96
CA PHE A 137 0.86 0.13 14.61
C PHE A 137 1.75 1.34 14.91
N PHE A 138 1.63 2.42 14.13
CA PHE A 138 2.51 3.59 14.16
C PHE A 138 1.80 4.93 14.42
N GLY A 139 0.54 4.89 14.85
CA GLY A 139 -0.28 6.08 15.07
C GLY A 139 -0.29 6.60 16.50
#